data_AF-A0A4P9XIY9-F1
#
_entry.id   AF-A0A4P9XIY9-F1
#
_cell.length_a   1.000
_cell.length_b   1.000
_cell.length_c   1.000
_cell.angle_alpha   90.00
_cell.angle_beta   90.00
_cell.angle_gamma   90.00
#
_symmetry.space_group_name_H-M   'P 1'
#
loop_
_entity.id
_entity.type
_entity.pdbx_description
1 polymer ?
#
loop_
_entity_poly.entity_id
_entity_poly.type
_entity_poly.pdbx_seq_one_letter_code
_entity_poly.pdbx_strand_id
1 'polypeptide(L)'
;MPLPSKLTSLFSNAVWERLFTSDVLLVVLVGLLFRKAVSEYFTPLAKLPGPRPSWLANLVIRYNILFRPDKGMPNNLHKRYGPIFRTGSQVVNISCPDMIRTVYMSYRFPKGPNYNAFKFHGDNIFATQYVHAL
;
A
#
# COMPACT_ATOMS: atom_id res chain seq x y z
N MET A 1 42.14 30.81 -26.94
CA MET A 1 41.76 31.54 -25.70
C MET A 1 41.31 30.51 -24.67
N PRO A 2 42.08 30.25 -23.59
CA PRO A 2 41.60 29.42 -22.49
C PRO A 2 40.50 30.17 -21.72
N LEU A 3 39.39 29.50 -21.43
CA LEU A 3 38.33 30.06 -20.58
C LEU A 3 38.87 30.37 -19.18
N PRO A 4 38.36 31.42 -18.50
CA PRO A 4 38.82 31.80 -17.17
C PRO A 4 38.56 30.67 -16.17
N SER A 5 39.59 30.34 -15.37
CA SER A 5 39.64 29.20 -14.44
C SER A 5 38.54 29.17 -13.38
N LYS A 6 37.88 30.31 -13.11
CA LYS A 6 36.72 30.38 -12.21
C LYS A 6 35.45 29.79 -12.82
N LEU A 7 35.28 29.85 -14.14
CA LEU A 7 34.11 29.25 -14.81
C LEU A 7 34.23 27.73 -14.85
N THR A 8 35.43 27.19 -15.11
CA THR A 8 35.64 25.73 -15.18
C THR A 8 35.43 25.03 -13.83
N SER A 9 35.81 25.66 -12.72
CA SER A 9 35.55 25.11 -11.37
C SER A 9 34.08 25.18 -10.95
N LEU A 10 33.37 26.25 -11.35
CA LEU A 10 31.92 26.38 -11.12
C LEU A 10 31.11 25.33 -11.87
N PHE A 11 31.42 25.08 -13.15
CA PHE A 11 30.73 24.05 -13.95
C PHE A 11 31.06 22.63 -13.50
N SER A 12 32.32 22.36 -13.13
CA SER A 12 32.73 21.05 -12.60
C SER A 12 31.89 20.68 -11.38
N ASN A 13 31.88 21.52 -10.35
CA ASN A 13 31.19 21.19 -9.10
C ASN A 13 29.67 21.09 -9.29
N ALA A 14 29.06 21.97 -10.09
CA ALA A 14 27.62 21.92 -10.34
C ALA A 14 27.17 20.68 -11.13
N VAL A 15 28.00 20.18 -12.06
CA VAL A 15 27.71 18.95 -12.81
C VAL A 15 27.90 17.72 -11.93
N TRP A 16 28.97 17.65 -11.14
CA TRP A 16 29.21 16.53 -10.21
C TRP A 16 28.13 16.43 -9.13
N GLU A 17 27.70 17.55 -8.53
CA GLU A 17 26.61 17.58 -7.54
C GLU A 17 25.27 17.10 -8.14
N ARG A 18 24.98 17.46 -9.40
CA ARG A 18 23.77 17.00 -10.10
C ARG A 18 23.80 15.51 -10.43
N LEU A 19 24.96 14.99 -10.85
CA LEU A 19 25.13 13.57 -11.11
C LEU A 19 25.04 12.74 -9.82
N PHE A 20 25.69 13.20 -8.75
CA PHE A 20 25.60 12.56 -7.43
C PHE A 20 24.15 12.54 -6.91
N THR A 21 23.41 13.63 -7.04
CA THR A 21 22.01 13.68 -6.60
C THR A 21 21.11 12.79 -7.45
N SER A 22 21.32 12.71 -8.78
CA SER A 22 20.55 11.79 -9.63
C SER A 22 20.85 10.32 -9.34
N ASP A 23 22.11 9.98 -9.08
CA ASP A 23 22.52 8.59 -8.79
C ASP A 23 21.98 8.15 -7.43
N VAL A 24 22.03 9.01 -6.41
CA VAL A 24 21.42 8.74 -5.10
C VAL A 24 19.90 8.57 -5.23
N LEU A 25 19.22 9.43 -5.99
CA LEU A 25 17.78 9.29 -6.25
C LEU A 25 17.45 7.96 -6.95
N LEU A 26 18.25 7.56 -7.92
CA LEU A 26 18.07 6.30 -8.65
C LEU A 26 18.25 5.11 -7.70
N VAL A 27 19.31 5.09 -6.90
CA VAL A 27 19.55 4.02 -5.91
C VAL A 27 18.41 3.93 -4.90
N VAL A 28 17.92 5.07 -4.39
CA VAL A 28 16.76 5.10 -3.49
C VAL A 28 15.51 4.53 -4.18
N LEU A 29 15.23 4.96 -5.41
CA LEU A 29 14.08 4.49 -6.18
C LEU A 29 14.16 2.98 -6.44
N VAL A 30 15.32 2.47 -6.87
CA VAL A 30 15.56 1.03 -7.08
C VAL A 30 15.42 0.26 -5.77
N GLY A 31 15.97 0.77 -4.66
CA GLY A 31 15.82 0.16 -3.33
C GLY A 31 14.36 0.07 -2.88
N LEU A 32 13.56 1.12 -3.13
CA LEU A 32 12.13 1.12 -2.84
C LEU A 32 11.36 0.10 -3.69
N LEU A 33 11.63 0.05 -5.00
CA LEU A 33 11.02 -0.91 -5.91
C LEU A 33 11.39 -2.34 -5.54
N PHE A 34 12.66 -2.59 -5.22
CA PHE A 34 13.13 -3.90 -4.77
C PHE A 34 12.43 -4.34 -3.49
N ARG A 35 12.31 -3.45 -2.49
CA ARG A 35 11.57 -3.74 -1.25
C ARG A 35 10.10 -4.08 -1.53
N LYS A 36 9.45 -3.40 -2.47
CA LYS A 36 8.07 -3.70 -2.88
C LYS A 36 7.97 -5.04 -3.60
N ALA A 37 8.90 -5.37 -4.47
CA ALA A 37 8.97 -6.65 -5.15
C ALA A 37 9.18 -7.80 -4.15
N VAL A 38 10.11 -7.66 -3.20
CA VAL A 38 10.32 -8.66 -2.13
C VAL A 38 9.04 -8.84 -1.32
N SER A 39 8.38 -7.76 -0.90
CA SER A 39 7.13 -7.86 -0.14
C SER A 39 5.99 -8.54 -0.94
N GLU A 40 5.98 -8.45 -2.26
CA GLU A 40 4.97 -9.06 -3.13
C GLU A 40 5.00 -10.60 -3.11
N TYR A 41 6.21 -11.17 -2.99
CA TYR A 41 6.48 -12.61 -3.13
C TYR A 41 6.82 -13.31 -1.80
N PHE A 42 7.48 -12.61 -0.86
CA PHE A 42 7.95 -13.21 0.40
C PHE A 42 6.96 -13.07 1.56
N THR A 43 5.76 -12.53 1.33
CA THR A 43 4.72 -12.47 2.38
C THR A 43 3.88 -13.76 2.40
N PRO A 44 3.39 -14.20 3.57
CA PRO A 44 2.52 -15.37 3.64
C PRO A 44 1.24 -15.20 2.80
N LEU A 45 0.78 -13.96 2.63
CA LEU A 45 -0.36 -13.60 1.78
C LEU A 45 -0.07 -13.72 0.27
N ALA A 46 1.18 -13.88 -0.15
CA ALA A 46 1.54 -14.06 -1.56
C ALA A 46 1.01 -15.37 -2.17
N LYS A 47 0.70 -16.35 -1.30
CA LYS A 47 0.06 -17.62 -1.67
C LYS A 47 -1.39 -17.45 -2.10
N LEU A 48 -2.04 -16.36 -1.69
CA LEU A 48 -3.44 -16.09 -2.04
C LEU A 48 -3.54 -15.57 -3.48
N PRO A 49 -4.58 -15.98 -4.23
CA PRO A 49 -4.86 -15.41 -5.54
C PRO A 49 -5.23 -13.92 -5.40
N GLY A 50 -5.01 -13.13 -6.43
CA GLY A 50 -5.40 -11.71 -6.45
C GLY A 50 -4.65 -10.89 -7.49
N PRO A 51 -5.02 -9.61 -7.67
CA PRO A 51 -4.40 -8.75 -8.66
C PRO A 51 -2.93 -8.49 -8.29
N ARG A 52 -2.06 -8.60 -9.29
CA ARG A 52 -0.62 -8.32 -9.17
C ARG A 52 -0.24 -7.15 -10.07
N PRO A 53 0.64 -6.24 -9.61
CA PRO A 53 1.23 -6.22 -8.27
C PRO A 53 0.25 -5.71 -7.20
N SER A 54 0.28 -6.32 -6.01
CA SER A 54 -0.69 -6.10 -4.93
C SER A 54 -0.67 -4.66 -4.40
N TRP A 55 0.50 -4.01 -4.38
CA TRP A 55 0.62 -2.62 -3.93
C TRP A 55 -0.12 -1.64 -4.85
N LEU A 56 -0.06 -1.87 -6.16
CA LEU A 56 -0.77 -1.05 -7.14
C LEU A 56 -2.26 -1.36 -7.14
N ALA A 57 -2.61 -2.64 -7.00
CA ALA A 57 -3.99 -3.08 -6.89
C ALA A 57 -4.74 -2.37 -5.74
N ASN A 58 -4.13 -2.28 -4.57
CA ASN A 58 -4.72 -1.59 -3.42
C ASN A 58 -4.98 -0.11 -3.72
N LEU A 59 -4.04 0.56 -4.41
CA LEU A 59 -4.19 1.95 -4.80
C LEU A 59 -5.35 2.14 -5.80
N VAL A 60 -5.40 1.32 -6.84
CA VAL A 60 -6.46 1.37 -7.87
C VAL A 60 -7.82 1.07 -7.25
N ILE A 61 -7.92 0.08 -6.37
CA ILE A 61 -9.17 -0.26 -5.68
C ILE A 61 -9.63 0.90 -4.81
N ARG A 62 -8.75 1.50 -4.00
CA ARG A 62 -9.09 2.67 -3.17
C ARG A 62 -9.50 3.87 -4.02
N TYR A 63 -8.78 4.11 -5.10
CA TYR A 63 -9.09 5.18 -6.05
C TYR A 63 -10.49 4.99 -6.65
N ASN A 64 -10.81 3.77 -7.11
CA ASN A 64 -12.13 3.46 -7.64
C ASN A 64 -13.21 3.63 -6.57
N ILE A 65 -13.00 3.14 -5.34
CA ILE A 65 -13.97 3.34 -4.25
C ILE A 65 -14.24 4.83 -4.00
N LEU A 66 -13.21 5.68 -4.06
CA LEU A 66 -13.33 7.11 -3.78
C LEU A 66 -13.98 7.90 -4.91
N PHE A 67 -13.60 7.65 -6.16
CA PHE A 67 -14.01 8.49 -7.31
C PHE A 67 -15.06 7.83 -8.21
N ARG A 68 -15.17 6.51 -8.19
CA ARG A 68 -16.05 5.71 -9.06
C ARG A 68 -16.63 4.53 -8.29
N PRO A 69 -17.54 4.77 -7.34
CA PRO A 69 -18.15 3.71 -6.55
C PRO A 69 -19.01 2.81 -7.45
N ASP A 70 -18.36 1.86 -8.11
CA ASP A 70 -19.00 0.82 -8.90
C ASP A 70 -19.45 -0.30 -7.96
N LYS A 71 -20.76 -0.52 -7.91
CA LYS A 71 -21.38 -1.59 -7.11
C LYS A 71 -20.94 -2.98 -7.56
N GLY A 72 -20.50 -3.14 -8.81
CA GLY A 72 -20.09 -4.42 -9.39
C GLY A 72 -18.64 -4.83 -9.11
N MET A 73 -17.76 -3.89 -8.78
CA MET A 73 -16.31 -4.15 -8.71
C MET A 73 -15.94 -5.27 -7.72
N PRO A 74 -16.42 -5.28 -6.46
CA PRO A 74 -16.08 -6.35 -5.52
C PRO A 74 -16.59 -7.72 -5.99
N ASN A 75 -17.81 -7.77 -6.53
CA ASN A 75 -18.42 -9.00 -7.02
C ASN A 75 -17.63 -9.58 -8.22
N ASN A 76 -17.20 -8.73 -9.15
CA ASN A 76 -16.39 -9.14 -10.29
C ASN A 76 -15.02 -9.69 -9.88
N LEU A 77 -14.41 -9.10 -8.84
CA LEU A 77 -13.16 -9.62 -8.30
C LEU A 77 -13.35 -10.97 -7.61
N HIS A 78 -14.42 -11.17 -6.85
CA HIS A 78 -14.75 -12.48 -6.26
C HIS A 78 -15.07 -13.53 -7.31
N LYS A 79 -15.74 -13.17 -8.41
CA LYS A 79 -15.96 -14.07 -9.55
C LYS A 79 -14.64 -14.48 -10.22
N ARG A 80 -13.65 -13.59 -10.26
CA ARG A 80 -12.36 -13.83 -10.94
C ARG A 80 -11.34 -14.58 -10.08
N TYR A 81 -11.22 -14.23 -8.80
CA TYR A 81 -10.16 -14.74 -7.92
C TYR A 81 -10.68 -15.69 -6.83
N GLY A 82 -12.01 -15.83 -6.71
CA GLY A 82 -12.64 -16.70 -5.74
C GLY A 82 -13.09 -15.98 -4.45
N PRO A 83 -13.56 -16.75 -3.45
CA PRO A 83 -14.16 -16.21 -2.24
C PRO A 83 -13.14 -15.52 -1.32
N ILE A 84 -11.87 -15.88 -1.41
CA ILE A 84 -10.78 -15.30 -0.62
C ILE A 84 -9.65 -14.92 -1.57
N PHE A 85 -9.35 -13.63 -1.65
CA PHE A 85 -8.28 -13.14 -2.51
C PHE A 85 -7.60 -11.90 -1.91
N ARG A 86 -6.34 -11.67 -2.28
CA ARG A 86 -5.59 -10.50 -1.82
C ARG A 86 -5.94 -9.27 -2.66
N THR A 87 -6.16 -8.13 -2.02
CA THR A 87 -6.35 -6.81 -2.67
C THR A 87 -5.18 -5.86 -2.43
N GLY A 88 -4.32 -6.16 -1.46
CA GLY A 88 -3.11 -5.42 -1.16
C GLY A 88 -2.03 -6.32 -0.57
N SER A 89 -0.84 -5.76 -0.34
CA SER A 89 0.28 -6.53 0.22
C SER A 89 0.01 -7.09 1.63
N GLN A 90 -0.94 -6.47 2.35
CA GLN A 90 -1.38 -6.87 3.69
C GLN A 90 -2.91 -6.82 3.84
N VAL A 91 -3.64 -6.88 2.73
CA VAL A 91 -5.11 -6.74 2.71
C VAL A 91 -5.71 -7.89 1.91
N VAL A 92 -6.69 -8.55 2.50
CA VAL A 92 -7.43 -9.67 1.92
C VAL A 92 -8.91 -9.33 1.93
N ASN A 93 -9.60 -9.72 0.86
CA ASN A 93 -11.05 -9.63 0.76
C ASN A 93 -11.65 -11.03 0.86
N ILE A 94 -12.77 -11.14 1.59
CA ILE A 94 -13.42 -12.40 1.96
C ILE A 94 -14.92 -12.26 1.71
N SER A 95 -15.50 -13.17 0.94
CA SER A 95 -16.96 -13.25 0.72
C SER A 95 -17.60 -14.52 1.30
N CYS A 96 -16.85 -15.31 2.07
CA CYS A 96 -17.33 -16.54 2.68
C CYS A 96 -18.22 -16.25 3.91
N PRO A 97 -19.50 -16.68 3.93
CA PRO A 97 -20.39 -16.46 5.06
C PRO A 97 -19.89 -17.11 6.37
N ASP A 98 -19.26 -18.28 6.28
CA ASP A 98 -18.77 -19.01 7.46
C ASP A 98 -17.66 -18.25 8.20
N MET A 99 -16.94 -17.39 7.49
CA MET A 99 -15.86 -16.57 8.05
C MET A 99 -16.37 -15.32 8.77
N ILE A 100 -17.63 -14.91 8.56
CA ILE A 100 -18.19 -13.71 9.20
C ILE A 100 -18.08 -13.82 10.71
N ARG A 101 -18.45 -14.97 11.28
CA ARG A 101 -18.37 -15.21 12.72
C ARG A 101 -16.93 -15.08 13.22
N THR A 102 -15.99 -15.70 12.53
CA THR A 102 -14.56 -15.69 12.88
C THR A 102 -13.95 -14.29 12.82
N VAL A 103 -14.32 -13.47 11.83
CA VAL A 103 -13.78 -12.13 11.65
C VAL A 103 -14.42 -11.13 12.61
N TYR A 104 -15.76 -11.12 12.71
CA TYR A 104 -16.48 -10.09 13.47
C TYR A 104 -16.63 -10.39 14.96
N MET A 105 -16.58 -11.65 15.40
CA MET A 105 -16.67 -12.01 16.82
C MET A 105 -15.31 -12.27 17.49
N SER A 106 -14.20 -12.09 16.78
CA SER A 106 -12.86 -12.32 17.31
C SER A 106 -12.14 -11.01 17.60
N TYR A 107 -11.49 -10.94 18.76
CA TYR A 107 -10.60 -9.82 19.11
C TYR A 107 -9.30 -9.77 18.27
N ARG A 108 -9.02 -10.82 17.49
CA ARG A 108 -7.82 -10.91 16.63
C ARG A 108 -7.87 -9.98 15.42
N PHE A 109 -9.05 -9.50 15.05
CA PHE A 109 -9.27 -8.64 13.89
C PHE A 109 -9.89 -7.30 14.31
N PRO A 110 -9.08 -6.37 14.87
CA PRO A 110 -9.59 -5.07 15.28
C PRO A 110 -10.08 -4.26 14.08
N LYS A 111 -11.03 -3.34 14.33
CA LYS A 111 -11.53 -2.42 13.31
C LYS A 111 -10.38 -1.61 12.71
N GLY A 112 -10.37 -1.49 11.38
CA GLY A 112 -9.30 -0.79 10.68
C GLY A 112 -9.23 0.71 10.97
N PRO A 113 -8.15 1.40 10.56
CA PRO A 113 -7.93 2.82 10.80
C PRO A 113 -9.04 3.74 10.28
N ASN A 114 -9.78 3.31 9.26
CA ASN A 114 -10.91 4.07 8.69
C ASN A 114 -12.01 4.36 9.74
N TYR A 115 -12.12 3.55 10.80
CA TYR A 115 -13.07 3.78 11.88
C TYR A 115 -12.66 4.90 12.83
N ASN A 116 -11.41 5.38 12.77
CA ASN A 116 -10.96 6.53 13.56
C ASN A 116 -11.75 7.81 13.21
N ALA A 117 -12.27 7.91 11.99
CA ALA A 117 -13.15 9.02 11.58
C ALA A 117 -14.41 9.13 12.46
N PHE A 118 -14.86 8.03 13.07
CA PHE A 118 -16.01 8.03 13.96
C PHE A 118 -15.68 8.45 15.40
N LYS A 119 -14.40 8.70 15.76
CA LYS A 119 -13.99 9.13 17.12
C LYS A 119 -14.22 10.62 17.40
N PHE A 120 -14.93 11.34 16.53
CA PHE A 120 -15.13 12.79 16.63
C PHE A 120 -15.81 13.26 17.94
N HIS A 121 -16.53 12.37 18.64
CA HIS A 121 -17.22 12.66 19.89
C HIS A 121 -16.71 11.81 21.08
N GLY A 122 -15.50 11.26 20.98
CA GLY A 122 -14.93 10.34 21.98
C GLY A 122 -15.22 8.87 21.68
N ASP A 123 -15.02 8.00 22.67
CA ASP A 123 -15.19 6.56 22.53
C ASP A 123 -16.66 6.19 22.29
N ASN A 124 -16.92 5.42 21.24
CA ASN A 124 -18.26 5.02 20.83
C ASN A 124 -18.26 3.62 20.22
N ILE A 125 -19.45 3.02 20.17
CA ILE A 125 -19.66 1.64 19.70
C ILE A 125 -19.12 1.38 18.28
N PHE A 126 -19.01 2.42 17.44
CA PHE A 126 -18.52 2.30 16.07
C PHE A 126 -16.99 2.36 16.00
N ALA A 127 -16.35 3.15 16.87
CA ALA A 127 -14.91 3.39 16.86
C ALA A 127 -14.10 2.62 17.91
N THR A 128 -14.75 1.90 18.84
CA THR A 128 -14.05 1.06 19.82
C THR A 128 -13.16 0.03 19.12
N GLN A 129 -11.86 0.13 19.36
CA GLN A 129 -10.83 -0.83 18.97
C GLN A 129 -10.28 -1.42 20.26
N TYR A 130 -10.24 -2.75 20.36
CA TYR A 130 -9.68 -3.41 21.53
C TYR A 130 -8.16 -3.21 21.50
N VAL A 131 -7.64 -2.33 22.35
CA VAL A 131 -6.20 -2.12 22.54
C VAL A 131 -5.78 -2.92 23.77
N HIS A 132 -5.47 -4.20 23.59
CA HIS A 132 -4.54 -4.82 24.54
C HIS A 132 -3.14 -4.37 24.14
N ALA A 133 -2.58 -3.48 24.96
CA ALA A 133 -1.16 -3.21 25.00
C ALA A 133 -0.40 -4.54 25.08
N LEU A 134 0.45 -4.78 24.08
CA LEU A 134 1.66 -5.57 24.25
C LEU A 134 2.76 -4.63 24.72
#